data_AF-A0A529MG46-F1
#
_entry.id   AF-A0A529MG46-F1
#
_cell.length_a   1.000
_cell.length_b   1.000
_cell.length_c   1.000
_cell.angle_alpha   90.00
_cell.angle_beta   90.00
_cell.angle_gamma   90.00
#
_symmetry.space_group_name_H-M   'P 1'
#
loop_
_entity.id
_entity.type
_entity.pdbx_description
1 polymer ?
#
loop_
_entity_poly.entity_id
_entity_poly.type
_entity_poly.pdbx_seq_one_letter_code
_entity_poly.pdbx_strand_id
1 'polypeptide(L)'
;MNKATADSQSYRFGGHQSFALRTAWLPKAAQAVQEGDDVFSDPLRGVVRLGLGKNMVESLRVWIEAYGIAARKDGKWALTPLGEALLGPGGYDRFLEDEQTLWLLHWNIATLRESPFFAWELLINRWSERFFTTSEVMTAFAREAERAVRPLSSISARQHFDVWLHTYLRGRNGRGEEGIDSPLSSLGLVVRAGDRET
;
A
#
# COMPACT_ATOMS: atom_id res chain seq x y z
N MET A 1 -20.15 -8.18 33.75
CA MET A 1 -19.51 -8.56 32.47
C MET A 1 -19.74 -7.42 31.48
N ASN A 2 -18.76 -6.52 31.36
CA ASN A 2 -18.85 -5.43 30.39
C ASN A 2 -18.65 -6.02 29.00
N LYS A 3 -19.69 -5.93 28.17
CA LYS A 3 -19.60 -6.11 26.74
C LYS A 3 -18.69 -4.99 26.26
N ALA A 4 -17.43 -5.30 25.94
CA ALA A 4 -16.58 -4.39 25.19
C ALA A 4 -17.37 -4.02 23.94
N THR A 5 -17.74 -2.75 23.83
CA THR A 5 -18.25 -2.17 22.59
C THR A 5 -17.21 -2.48 21.53
N ALA A 6 -17.57 -3.35 20.58
CA ALA A 6 -16.72 -3.62 19.43
C ALA A 6 -16.48 -2.27 18.76
N ASP A 7 -15.27 -1.75 18.92
CA ASP A 7 -14.86 -0.50 18.30
C ASP A 7 -15.04 -0.72 16.80
N SER A 8 -15.96 0.01 16.18
CA SER A 8 -16.30 -0.22 14.79
C SER A 8 -15.14 0.29 13.95
N GLN A 9 -14.16 -0.58 13.71
CA GLN A 9 -12.93 -0.20 13.04
C GLN A 9 -13.26 0.28 11.62
N SER A 10 -13.06 1.57 11.38
CA SER A 10 -13.21 2.16 10.06
C SER A 10 -12.02 1.71 9.23
N TYR A 11 -12.25 0.87 8.22
CA TYR A 11 -11.20 0.45 7.28
C TYR A 11 -11.10 1.39 6.08
N ARG A 12 -9.90 1.49 5.51
CA ARG A 12 -9.70 2.06 4.17
C ARG A 12 -9.97 0.98 3.10
N PHE A 13 -11.09 1.12 2.41
CA PHE A 13 -11.56 0.20 1.35
C PHE A 13 -11.27 0.67 -0.08
N GLY A 14 -10.36 1.62 -0.28
CA GLY A 14 -10.11 2.12 -1.63
C GLY A 14 -8.95 3.09 -1.74
N GLY A 15 -8.89 3.78 -2.88
CA GLY A 15 -7.88 4.78 -3.18
C GLY A 15 -6.63 4.22 -3.86
N HIS A 16 -6.27 2.95 -3.62
CA HIS A 16 -5.16 2.29 -4.33
C HIS A 16 -5.44 1.97 -5.81
N GLN A 17 -6.69 2.11 -6.29
CA GLN A 17 -7.09 1.91 -7.69
C GLN A 17 -6.63 0.56 -8.30
N SER A 18 -6.60 -0.50 -7.49
CA SER A 18 -6.05 -1.82 -7.85
C SER A 18 -4.56 -1.84 -8.27
N PHE A 19 -3.79 -0.82 -7.93
CA PHE A 19 -2.34 -0.77 -8.14
C PHE A 19 -1.58 -0.91 -6.82
N ALA A 20 -0.62 -1.84 -6.77
CA ALA A 20 0.44 -1.82 -5.78
C ALA A 20 1.45 -0.70 -6.09
N LEU A 21 2.23 -0.29 -5.08
CA LEU A 21 3.31 0.68 -5.27
C LEU A 21 4.34 0.13 -6.27
N ARG A 22 4.94 1.00 -7.10
CA ARG A 22 6.08 0.65 -7.97
C ARG A 22 7.32 1.46 -7.55
N THR A 23 8.52 0.90 -7.76
CA THR A 23 9.79 1.44 -7.23
C THR A 23 9.99 2.94 -7.50
N ALA A 24 9.79 3.39 -8.74
CA ALA A 24 10.04 4.78 -9.11
C ALA A 24 8.95 5.77 -8.65
N TRP A 25 7.84 5.30 -8.07
CA TRP A 25 6.70 6.17 -7.77
C TRP A 25 6.97 7.11 -6.59
N LEU A 26 7.44 6.61 -5.45
CA LEU A 26 7.72 7.46 -4.29
C LEU A 26 8.83 8.48 -4.56
N PRO A 27 9.98 8.12 -5.17
CA PRO A 27 11.00 9.09 -5.54
C PRO A 27 10.48 10.21 -6.46
N LYS A 28 9.72 9.85 -7.51
CA LYS A 28 9.14 10.84 -8.44
C LYS A 28 8.18 11.79 -7.75
N ALA A 29 7.29 11.26 -6.92
CA ALA A 29 6.33 12.08 -6.20
C ALA A 29 7.02 12.96 -5.15
N ALA A 30 8.00 12.44 -4.43
CA ALA A 30 8.74 13.21 -3.45
C ALA A 30 9.45 14.40 -4.11
N GLN A 31 10.14 14.15 -5.23
CA GLN A 31 10.76 15.22 -6.02
C GLN A 31 9.75 16.29 -6.45
N ALA A 32 8.59 15.89 -7.00
CA ALA A 32 7.58 16.84 -7.43
C ALA A 32 7.05 17.70 -6.26
N VAL A 33 6.77 17.07 -5.12
CA VAL A 33 6.34 17.77 -3.90
C VAL A 33 7.39 18.77 -3.42
N GLN A 34 8.67 18.43 -3.48
CA GLN A 34 9.77 19.32 -3.09
C GLN A 34 9.94 20.53 -4.01
N GLU A 35 9.68 20.34 -5.30
CA GLU A 35 9.67 21.44 -6.28
C GLU A 35 8.41 22.32 -6.15
N GLY A 36 7.49 21.98 -5.25
CA GLY A 36 6.24 22.71 -5.02
C GLY A 36 5.13 22.37 -6.01
N ASP A 37 5.29 21.29 -6.78
CA ASP A 37 4.27 20.80 -7.71
C ASP A 37 3.18 20.01 -6.96
N ASP A 38 1.95 20.53 -6.97
CA ASP A 38 0.80 19.78 -6.47
C ASP A 38 0.28 18.78 -7.51
N VAL A 39 1.02 17.68 -7.66
CA VAL A 39 0.72 16.59 -8.61
C VAL A 39 -0.50 15.74 -8.23
N PHE A 40 -1.01 15.87 -7.00
CA PHE A 40 -2.07 15.01 -6.47
C PHE A 40 -3.43 15.71 -6.40
N SER A 41 -3.46 17.04 -6.31
CA SER A 41 -4.71 17.81 -6.38
C SER A 41 -5.20 18.00 -7.80
N ASP A 42 -4.28 18.01 -8.78
CA ASP A 42 -4.59 18.02 -10.21
C ASP A 42 -4.03 16.75 -10.86
N PRO A 43 -4.85 15.69 -11.03
CA PRO A 43 -4.41 14.45 -11.63
C PRO A 43 -3.89 14.60 -13.06
N LEU A 44 -4.36 15.57 -13.86
CA LEU A 44 -3.85 15.78 -15.22
C LEU A 44 -2.44 16.35 -15.19
N ARG A 45 -2.17 17.30 -14.29
CA ARG A 45 -0.80 17.77 -14.02
C ARG A 45 0.07 16.63 -13.53
N GLY A 46 -0.42 15.81 -12.60
CA GLY A 46 0.30 14.63 -12.11
C GLY A 46 0.64 13.63 -13.21
N VAL A 47 -0.28 13.39 -14.15
CA VAL A 47 -0.05 12.51 -15.32
C VAL A 47 1.15 12.98 -16.13
N VAL A 48 1.17 14.27 -16.49
CA VAL A 48 2.26 14.86 -17.28
C VAL A 48 3.56 14.90 -16.47
N ARG A 49 3.51 15.37 -15.22
CA ARG A 49 4.69 15.60 -14.38
C ARG A 49 5.38 14.31 -13.94
N LEU A 50 4.61 13.26 -13.65
CA LEU A 50 5.12 11.98 -13.13
C LEU A 50 5.30 10.93 -14.25
N GLY A 51 4.66 11.16 -15.41
CA GLY A 51 4.59 10.18 -16.49
C GLY A 51 3.80 8.94 -16.10
N LEU A 52 2.70 9.12 -15.36
CA LEU A 52 1.86 8.06 -14.83
C LEU A 52 0.43 8.19 -15.37
N GLY A 53 -0.31 7.09 -15.51
CA GLY A 53 -1.74 7.16 -15.83
C GLY A 53 -2.56 7.79 -14.70
N LYS A 54 -3.74 8.36 -15.00
CA LYS A 54 -4.59 9.04 -13.99
C LYS A 54 -4.84 8.19 -12.73
N ASN A 55 -5.25 6.94 -12.90
CA ASN A 55 -5.52 6.04 -11.77
C ASN A 55 -4.26 5.67 -10.98
N MET A 56 -3.10 5.68 -11.64
CA MET A 56 -1.81 5.47 -10.97
C MET A 56 -1.43 6.67 -10.11
N VAL A 57 -1.69 7.90 -10.57
CA VAL A 57 -1.50 9.12 -9.77
C VAL A 57 -2.42 9.11 -8.54
N GLU A 58 -3.69 8.73 -8.71
CA GLU A 58 -4.63 8.58 -7.59
C GLU A 58 -4.18 7.51 -6.58
N SER A 59 -3.66 6.37 -7.07
CA SER A 59 -3.07 5.33 -6.23
C SER A 59 -1.84 5.82 -5.47
N LEU A 60 -0.93 6.52 -6.16
CA LEU A 60 0.30 7.05 -5.58
C LEU A 60 0.03 8.07 -4.48
N ARG A 61 -1.00 8.90 -4.63
CA ARG A 61 -1.44 9.80 -3.56
C ARG A 61 -1.70 9.05 -2.25
N VAL A 62 -2.39 7.92 -2.35
CA VAL A 62 -2.75 7.11 -1.18
C VAL A 62 -1.54 6.39 -0.61
N TRP A 63 -0.63 5.92 -1.47
CA TRP A 63 0.61 5.29 -1.04
C TRP A 63 1.58 6.24 -0.36
N ILE A 64 1.80 7.44 -0.90
CA ILE A 64 2.75 8.38 -0.31
C ILE A 64 2.34 8.82 1.11
N GLU A 65 1.03 8.92 1.37
CA GLU A 65 0.47 9.15 2.71
C GLU A 65 0.63 7.91 3.60
N ALA A 66 0.23 6.73 3.10
CA ALA A 66 0.26 5.48 3.87
C ALA A 66 1.68 5.09 4.32
N TYR A 67 2.67 5.35 3.47
CA TYR A 67 4.08 5.13 3.75
C TYR A 67 4.72 6.26 4.56
N GLY A 68 3.98 7.31 4.88
CA GLY A 68 4.44 8.41 5.72
C GLY A 68 5.47 9.31 5.06
N ILE A 69 5.56 9.34 3.73
CA ILE A 69 6.56 10.11 2.98
C ILE A 69 6.11 11.56 2.78
N ALA A 70 4.85 11.78 2.46
CA ALA A 70 4.29 13.12 2.30
C ALA A 70 2.89 13.18 2.89
N ALA A 71 2.50 14.37 3.31
CA ALA A 71 1.17 14.64 3.84
C ALA A 71 0.73 16.04 3.42
N ARG A 72 -0.58 16.30 3.53
CA ARG A 72 -1.08 17.67 3.41
C ARG A 72 -0.81 18.46 4.69
N LYS A 73 -0.17 19.61 4.53
CA LYS A 73 0.05 20.62 5.56
C LYS A 73 -0.44 21.97 5.01
N ASP A 74 -1.33 22.62 5.75
CA ASP A 74 -1.91 23.92 5.36
C ASP A 74 -2.48 23.95 3.93
N GLY A 75 -3.14 22.85 3.54
CA GLY A 75 -3.76 22.68 2.23
C GLY A 75 -2.81 22.31 1.09
N LYS A 76 -1.50 22.26 1.31
CA LYS A 76 -0.47 21.90 0.31
C LYS A 76 0.20 20.59 0.66
N TRP A 77 0.71 19.89 -0.35
CA TRP A 77 1.57 18.73 -0.11
C TRP A 77 2.96 19.16 0.35
N ALA A 78 3.48 18.48 1.35
CA ALA A 78 4.85 18.64 1.82
C ALA A 78 5.39 17.26 2.22
N LEU A 79 6.70 17.08 2.08
CA LEU A 79 7.35 15.92 2.67
C LEU A 79 7.21 15.96 4.20
N THR A 80 7.01 14.78 4.79
CA THR A 80 7.11 14.63 6.24
C THR A 80 8.59 14.67 6.65
N PRO A 81 8.92 14.77 7.96
CA PRO A 81 10.30 14.62 8.41
C PRO A 81 10.95 13.32 7.93
N LEU A 82 10.17 12.23 7.86
CA LEU A 82 10.63 10.96 7.33
C LEU A 82 10.88 11.02 5.82
N GLY A 83 9.93 11.58 5.05
CA GLY A 83 10.08 11.70 3.60
C GLY A 83 11.26 12.58 3.21
N GLU A 84 11.51 13.67 3.92
CA GLU A 84 12.67 14.54 3.70
C GLU A 84 13.98 13.80 4.01
N ALA A 85 14.03 13.07 5.14
CA ALA A 85 15.21 12.31 5.53
C ALA A 85 15.54 11.17 4.56
N LEU A 86 14.53 10.52 3.97
CA LEU A 86 14.74 9.41 3.03
C LEU A 86 14.96 9.90 1.60
N LEU A 87 14.02 10.69 1.07
CA LEU A 87 13.88 10.97 -0.36
C LEU A 87 14.25 12.40 -0.75
N GLY A 88 14.66 13.25 0.19
CA GLY A 88 15.01 14.64 -0.11
C GLY A 88 16.35 14.84 -0.83
N PRO A 89 16.74 16.09 -1.15
CA PRO A 89 17.95 16.39 -1.92
C PRO A 89 19.22 15.75 -1.36
N GLY A 90 19.33 15.67 -0.03
CA GLY A 90 20.39 14.97 0.70
C GLY A 90 19.87 13.79 1.52
N GLY A 91 18.74 13.20 1.11
CA GLY A 91 18.14 12.06 1.80
C GLY A 91 18.99 10.80 1.71
N TYR A 92 18.82 9.91 2.68
CA TYR A 92 19.64 8.69 2.82
C TYR A 92 19.39 7.64 1.72
N ASP A 93 18.23 7.66 1.06
CA ASP A 93 17.86 6.66 0.05
C ASP A 93 16.93 7.26 -1.02
N ARG A 94 17.45 8.25 -1.75
CA ARG A 94 16.69 9.05 -2.73
C ARG A 94 15.97 8.23 -3.81
N PHE A 95 16.45 7.03 -4.10
CA PHE A 95 15.94 6.19 -5.19
C PHE A 95 15.18 4.95 -4.71
N LEU A 96 14.98 4.80 -3.40
CA LEU A 96 14.29 3.66 -2.79
C LEU A 96 14.96 2.31 -3.13
N GLU A 97 16.28 2.27 -2.96
CA GLU A 97 17.13 1.11 -3.26
C GLU A 97 17.58 0.36 -2.00
N ASP A 98 17.50 0.99 -0.82
CA ASP A 98 17.91 0.38 0.44
C ASP A 98 16.78 -0.50 1.02
N GLU A 99 17.10 -1.76 1.30
CA GLU A 99 16.18 -2.71 1.92
C GLU A 99 15.69 -2.23 3.30
N GLN A 100 16.51 -1.50 4.06
CA GLN A 100 16.12 -0.94 5.36
C GLN A 100 15.01 0.09 5.19
N THR A 101 15.05 0.90 4.14
CA THR A 101 13.96 1.82 3.79
C THR A 101 12.68 1.05 3.50
N LEU A 102 12.77 -0.07 2.78
CA LEU A 102 11.61 -0.93 2.48
C LEU A 102 10.99 -1.53 3.74
N TRP A 103 11.80 -1.99 4.70
CA TRP A 103 11.31 -2.43 6.01
C TRP A 103 10.60 -1.32 6.76
N LEU A 104 11.11 -0.08 6.69
CA LEU A 104 10.45 1.08 7.31
C LEU A 104 9.13 1.43 6.62
N LEU A 105 9.06 1.33 5.29
CA LEU A 105 7.80 1.48 4.56
C LEU A 105 6.78 0.42 4.97
N HIS A 106 7.21 -0.84 5.07
CA HIS A 106 6.37 -1.93 5.57
C HIS A 106 5.87 -1.65 6.99
N TRP A 107 6.76 -1.23 7.89
CA TRP A 107 6.40 -0.88 9.26
C TRP A 107 5.32 0.20 9.31
N ASN A 108 5.48 1.27 8.51
CA ASN A 108 4.51 2.36 8.47
C ASN A 108 3.12 1.88 8.07
N ILE A 109 3.01 1.14 6.95
CA ILE A 109 1.70 0.66 6.48
C ILE A 109 1.08 -0.41 7.40
N ALA A 110 1.89 -1.27 8.01
CA ALA A 110 1.43 -2.30 8.94
C ALA A 110 0.95 -1.72 10.29
N THR A 111 1.44 -0.54 10.67
CA THR A 111 1.13 0.10 11.95
C THR A 111 0.20 1.32 11.82
N LEU A 112 -0.38 1.55 10.64
CA LEU A 112 -1.40 2.59 10.43
C LEU A 112 -2.59 2.37 11.36
N ARG A 113 -2.84 3.33 12.26
CA ARG A 113 -3.98 3.25 13.20
C ARG A 113 -5.24 3.91 12.66
N GLU A 114 -5.08 5.02 11.95
CA GLU A 114 -6.19 5.76 11.37
C GLU A 114 -6.57 5.17 10.02
N SER A 115 -7.74 4.53 9.96
CA SER A 115 -8.25 3.89 8.75
C SER A 115 -7.25 2.94 8.08
N PRO A 116 -6.82 1.85 8.75
CA PRO A 116 -5.89 0.89 8.19
C PRO A 116 -6.44 0.26 6.90
N PHE A 117 -5.53 -0.15 6.02
CA PHE A 117 -5.91 -0.92 4.85
C PHE A 117 -6.42 -2.28 5.26
N PHE A 118 -7.60 -2.64 4.76
CA PHE A 118 -8.31 -3.85 5.17
C PHE A 118 -7.47 -5.13 5.06
N ALA A 119 -6.82 -5.35 3.92
CA ALA A 119 -5.99 -6.54 3.72
C ALA A 119 -4.73 -6.54 4.59
N TRP A 120 -4.12 -5.39 4.85
CA TRP A 120 -2.94 -5.29 5.72
C TRP A 120 -3.30 -5.63 7.15
N GLU A 121 -4.37 -5.03 7.69
CA GLU A 121 -4.81 -5.30 9.05
C GLU A 121 -5.14 -6.78 9.25
N LEU A 122 -5.86 -7.38 8.29
CA LEU A 122 -6.24 -8.79 8.42
C LEU A 122 -5.07 -9.75 8.22
N LEU A 123 -4.21 -9.53 7.22
CA LEU A 123 -3.18 -10.50 6.83
C LEU A 123 -1.84 -10.32 7.56
N ILE A 124 -1.49 -9.11 7.96
CA ILE A 124 -0.24 -8.85 8.70
C ILE A 124 -0.46 -8.91 10.20
N ASN A 125 -1.52 -8.27 10.71
CA ASN A 125 -1.69 -8.09 12.16
C ASN A 125 -2.55 -9.17 12.82
N ARG A 126 -3.46 -9.81 12.07
CA ARG A 126 -4.49 -10.70 12.65
C ARG A 126 -4.46 -12.14 12.14
N TRP A 127 -3.75 -12.43 11.06
CA TRP A 127 -3.65 -13.80 10.53
C TRP A 127 -2.63 -14.62 11.34
N SER A 128 -3.07 -15.72 11.94
CA SER A 128 -2.23 -16.55 12.82
C SER A 128 -1.48 -17.66 12.10
N GLU A 129 -2.01 -18.12 10.95
CA GLU A 129 -1.49 -19.30 10.26
C GLU A 129 -0.31 -18.96 9.33
N ARG A 130 0.66 -19.87 9.23
CA ARG A 130 1.82 -19.69 8.34
C ARG A 130 1.49 -19.84 6.86
N PHE A 131 0.40 -20.53 6.55
CA PHE A 131 -0.04 -20.82 5.20
C PHE A 131 -1.47 -20.31 5.04
N PHE A 132 -1.82 -19.95 3.82
CA PHE A 132 -3.18 -19.62 3.44
C PHE A 132 -3.39 -19.91 1.97
N THR A 133 -4.63 -20.19 1.62
CA THR A 133 -5.12 -20.25 0.25
C THR A 133 -6.00 -19.02 -0.02
N THR A 134 -6.18 -18.69 -1.29
CA THR A 134 -7.10 -17.62 -1.69
C THR A 134 -8.50 -17.82 -1.13
N SER A 135 -9.03 -19.04 -1.11
CA SER A 135 -10.38 -19.34 -0.60
C SER A 135 -10.51 -19.10 0.90
N GLU A 136 -9.50 -19.47 1.70
CA GLU A 136 -9.45 -19.22 3.14
C GLU A 136 -9.42 -17.72 3.42
N VAL A 137 -8.57 -16.96 2.71
CA VAL A 137 -8.50 -15.50 2.85
C VAL A 137 -9.82 -14.84 2.48
N MET A 138 -10.43 -15.23 1.36
CA MET A 138 -11.73 -14.67 0.93
C MET A 138 -12.85 -14.99 1.92
N THR A 139 -12.84 -16.18 2.53
CA THR A 139 -13.80 -16.53 3.58
C THR A 139 -13.62 -15.65 4.82
N ALA A 140 -12.38 -15.40 5.24
CA ALA A 140 -12.09 -14.51 6.37
C ALA A 140 -12.45 -13.04 6.05
N PHE A 141 -12.15 -12.57 4.85
CA PHE A 141 -12.49 -11.21 4.40
C PHE A 141 -14.00 -10.99 4.38
N ALA A 142 -14.78 -11.97 3.88
CA ALA A 142 -16.24 -11.87 3.89
C ALA A 142 -16.80 -11.76 5.32
N ARG A 143 -16.30 -12.59 6.25
CA ARG A 143 -16.72 -12.56 7.66
C ARG A 143 -16.40 -11.24 8.35
N GLU A 144 -15.25 -10.64 8.05
CA GLU A 144 -14.88 -9.35 8.63
C GLU A 144 -15.67 -8.20 7.96
N ALA A 145 -15.88 -8.26 6.65
CA ALA A 145 -16.64 -7.25 5.92
C ALA A 145 -18.08 -7.11 6.42
N GLU A 146 -18.72 -8.21 6.86
CA GLU A 146 -20.04 -8.19 7.50
C GLU A 146 -20.08 -7.43 8.83
N ARG A 147 -18.93 -7.33 9.52
CA ARG A 147 -18.80 -6.62 10.81
C ARG A 147 -18.43 -5.15 10.64
N ALA A 148 -17.95 -4.76 9.46
CA ALA A 148 -17.58 -3.38 9.18
C ALA A 148 -18.81 -2.48 9.08
N VAL A 149 -18.66 -1.20 9.46
CA VAL A 149 -19.71 -0.18 9.36
C VAL A 149 -20.28 -0.07 7.93
N ARG A 150 -19.42 -0.29 6.93
CA ARG A 150 -19.79 -0.39 5.52
C ARG A 150 -19.33 -1.75 4.97
N PRO A 151 -20.26 -2.64 4.60
CA PRO A 151 -19.91 -3.92 4.03
C PRO A 151 -19.14 -3.75 2.72
N LEU A 152 -18.07 -4.52 2.57
CA LEU A 152 -17.25 -4.58 1.37
C LEU A 152 -17.80 -5.64 0.41
N SER A 153 -17.91 -5.32 -0.88
CA SER A 153 -18.31 -6.31 -1.89
C SER A 153 -17.24 -7.40 -2.05
N SER A 154 -17.62 -8.60 -2.51
CA SER A 154 -16.67 -9.69 -2.79
C SER A 154 -15.62 -9.30 -3.84
N ILE A 155 -16.03 -8.50 -4.85
CA ILE A 155 -15.12 -7.99 -5.88
C ILE A 155 -14.09 -7.05 -5.26
N SER A 156 -14.53 -6.11 -4.41
CA SER A 156 -13.62 -5.18 -3.74
C SER A 156 -12.70 -5.91 -2.75
N ALA A 157 -13.22 -6.87 -1.98
CA ALA A 157 -12.43 -7.72 -1.10
C ALA A 157 -11.33 -8.46 -1.86
N ARG A 158 -11.66 -9.00 -3.05
CA ARG A 158 -10.69 -9.63 -3.93
C ARG A 158 -9.63 -8.65 -4.42
N GLN A 159 -10.02 -7.44 -4.84
CA GLN A 159 -9.07 -6.40 -5.28
C GLN A 159 -8.08 -6.01 -4.16
N HIS A 160 -8.54 -5.91 -2.91
CA HIS A 160 -7.64 -5.66 -1.77
C HIS A 160 -6.62 -6.77 -1.57
N PHE A 161 -7.06 -8.03 -1.69
CA PHE A 161 -6.15 -9.17 -1.59
C PHE A 161 -5.15 -9.21 -2.74
N ASP A 162 -5.59 -8.96 -3.97
CA ASP A 162 -4.70 -8.92 -5.14
C ASP A 162 -3.64 -7.83 -5.00
N VAL A 163 -4.01 -6.62 -4.55
CA VAL A 163 -3.05 -5.54 -4.31
C VAL A 163 -2.06 -5.90 -3.19
N TRP A 164 -2.52 -6.56 -2.13
CA TRP A 164 -1.63 -7.04 -1.07
C TRP A 164 -0.67 -8.12 -1.59
N LEU A 165 -1.14 -9.07 -2.41
CA LEU A 165 -0.28 -10.04 -3.08
C LEU A 165 0.73 -9.36 -4.01
N HIS A 166 0.32 -8.44 -4.86
CA HIS A 166 1.25 -7.67 -5.71
C HIS A 166 2.22 -6.81 -4.91
N THR A 167 1.92 -6.52 -3.64
CA THR A 167 2.83 -5.79 -2.76
C THR A 167 3.93 -6.67 -2.21
N TYR A 168 3.61 -7.91 -1.79
CA TYR A 168 4.54 -8.74 -1.01
C TYR A 168 4.95 -10.06 -1.66
N LEU A 169 4.15 -10.58 -2.59
CA LEU A 169 4.46 -11.81 -3.29
C LEU A 169 5.49 -11.52 -4.38
N ARG A 170 6.67 -12.16 -4.26
CA ARG A 170 7.66 -12.13 -5.33
C ARG A 170 7.11 -12.78 -6.60
N GLY A 171 7.18 -12.08 -7.72
CA GLY A 171 6.91 -12.61 -9.04
C GLY A 171 7.87 -13.75 -9.39
N ARG A 172 7.41 -14.67 -10.25
CA ARG A 172 8.31 -15.65 -10.87
C ARG A 172 9.16 -14.88 -11.87
N ASN A 173 10.49 -14.92 -11.71
CA ASN A 173 11.52 -14.33 -12.57
C ASN A 173 11.01 -13.85 -13.96
N GLY A 174 11.10 -12.54 -14.15
CA GLY A 174 10.33 -11.73 -15.10
C GLY A 174 10.26 -12.18 -16.56
N ARG A 175 9.07 -11.94 -17.15
CA ARG A 175 8.87 -11.51 -18.54
C ARG A 175 7.58 -10.68 -18.63
N GLY A 176 7.73 -9.36 -18.85
CA GLY A 176 6.64 -8.44 -19.18
C GLY A 176 6.57 -7.19 -18.29
N GLU A 177 6.09 -6.08 -18.84
CA GLU A 177 5.81 -4.82 -18.11
C GLU A 177 4.72 -4.97 -17.04
N GLU A 178 3.94 -6.06 -17.10
CA GLU A 178 3.00 -6.50 -16.06
C GLU A 178 3.70 -7.15 -14.85
N GLY A 179 5.02 -7.37 -14.92
CA GLY A 179 5.88 -7.95 -13.88
C GLY A 179 6.73 -6.94 -13.10
N ILE A 180 6.32 -5.67 -13.04
CA ILE A 180 6.95 -4.70 -12.13
C ILE A 180 6.32 -4.90 -10.75
N ASP A 181 6.85 -5.87 -10.01
CA ASP A 181 6.47 -6.11 -8.63
C ASP A 181 6.74 -4.87 -7.77
N SER A 182 5.97 -4.72 -6.69
CA SER A 182 6.26 -3.71 -5.69
C SER A 182 7.67 -3.85 -5.15
N PRO A 183 8.35 -2.75 -4.79
CA PRO A 183 9.67 -2.84 -4.14
C PRO A 183 9.60 -3.68 -2.86
N LEU A 184 8.46 -3.69 -2.15
CA LEU A 184 8.25 -4.48 -0.93
C LEU A 184 8.24 -6.00 -1.15
N SER A 185 8.09 -6.48 -2.39
CA SER A 185 8.23 -7.91 -2.69
C SER A 185 9.64 -8.43 -2.41
N SER A 186 10.65 -7.55 -2.47
CA SER A 186 12.03 -7.89 -2.14
C SER A 186 12.19 -8.26 -0.66
N LEU A 187 11.27 -7.90 0.24
CA LEU A 187 11.33 -8.28 1.65
C LEU A 187 11.11 -9.77 1.89
N GLY A 188 10.54 -10.50 0.93
CA GLY A 188 10.33 -11.94 1.05
C GLY A 188 9.30 -12.34 2.12
N LEU A 189 8.41 -11.43 2.53
CA LEU A 189 7.37 -11.69 3.53
C LEU A 189 6.34 -12.72 3.07
N VAL A 190 6.09 -12.82 1.76
CA VAL A 190 5.13 -13.75 1.18
C VAL A 190 5.78 -14.49 0.02
N VAL A 191 5.71 -15.81 0.06
CA VAL A 191 6.27 -16.70 -0.96
C VAL A 191 5.24 -17.76 -1.34
N ARG A 192 5.37 -18.29 -2.56
CA ARG A 192 4.57 -19.44 -2.97
C ARG A 192 5.10 -20.69 -2.26
N ALA A 193 4.31 -21.25 -1.36
CA ALA A 193 4.48 -22.63 -0.93
C ALA A 193 3.79 -23.55 -1.96
N GLY A 194 4.32 -24.76 -2.17
CA GLY A 194 3.84 -25.69 -3.20
C GLY A 194 2.34 -25.96 -3.15
N ASP A 195 1.79 -26.56 -4.21
CA ASP A 195 0.38 -26.91 -4.27
C ASP A 195 0.06 -27.90 -3.13
N ARG A 196 -1.03 -27.63 -2.42
CA ARG A 196 -1.54 -28.56 -1.40
C ARG A 196 -1.92 -29.84 -2.15
N GLU A 197 -1.20 -30.93 -1.91
CA GLU A 197 -1.59 -32.26 -2.40
C GLU A 197 -3.03 -32.51 -1.92
N THR A 198 -3.96 -32.52 -2.86
CA THR A 198 -5.37 -32.83 -2.65
C THR A 198 -5.57 -34.34 -2.54
#